data_AF-A0A2N2IRB9-F1
#
_entry.id   AF-A0A2N2IRB9-F1
#
_cell.length_a   1.000
_cell.length_b   1.000
_cell.length_c   1.000
_cell.angle_alpha   90.00
_cell.angle_beta   90.00
_cell.angle_gamma   90.00
#
_symmetry.space_group_name_H-M   'P 1'
#
loop_
_entity.id
_entity.type
_entity.pdbx_description
1 polymer ?
#
loop_
_entity_poly.entity_id
_entity_poly.type
_entity_poly.pdbx_seq_one_letter_code
_entity_poly.pdbx_strand_id
1 'polypeptide(L)'
;MSLPSPRPSQFPSYPDDSGDTGVRRREVFFQSVADIEARVRSRRATLDGAILTVANGAKFALRDAMRVLGSSRGPDVFGMTGRVVALSELLSMGASVSPTSLLIGNVEYEVQLGYLVQPLS
;
A
#
# COMPACT_ATOMS: atom_id res chain seq x y z
N MET A 1 -18.62 -7.05 41.55
CA MET A 1 -19.15 -6.67 40.22
C MET A 1 -18.01 -6.78 39.23
N SER A 2 -17.99 -7.82 38.40
CA SER A 2 -16.89 -8.11 37.49
C SER A 2 -17.20 -7.53 36.11
N LEU A 3 -16.32 -6.69 35.58
CA LEU A 3 -16.43 -6.13 34.23
C LEU A 3 -16.27 -7.25 33.19
N PRO A 4 -17.08 -7.29 32.11
CA PRO A 4 -16.88 -8.26 31.05
C PRO A 4 -15.61 -7.93 30.26
N SER A 5 -14.79 -8.96 30.02
CA SER A 5 -13.56 -8.89 29.23
C SER A 5 -13.83 -8.40 27.80
N PRO A 6 -12.94 -7.59 27.20
CA PRO A 6 -13.10 -7.15 25.81
C PRO A 6 -13.03 -8.35 24.87
N ARG A 7 -13.98 -8.41 23.93
CA ARG A 7 -14.03 -9.45 22.89
C ARG A 7 -12.74 -9.38 22.05
N PRO A 8 -12.16 -10.52 21.64
CA PRO A 8 -11.08 -10.52 20.67
C PRO A 8 -11.55 -9.82 19.40
N SER A 9 -10.71 -8.92 18.90
CA SER A 9 -11.01 -8.06 17.76
C SER A 9 -11.27 -8.91 16.51
N GLN A 10 -12.39 -8.64 15.83
CA GLN A 10 -12.75 -9.24 14.54
C GLN A 10 -11.95 -8.63 13.37
N PHE A 11 -10.68 -8.27 13.60
CA PHE A 11 -9.85 -7.82 12.48
C PHE A 11 -9.41 -9.03 11.67
N PRO A 12 -9.44 -8.96 10.33
CA PRO A 12 -8.83 -9.97 9.50
C PRO A 12 -7.40 -10.20 9.97
N SER A 13 -7.05 -11.45 10.30
CA SER A 13 -5.67 -11.83 10.54
C SER A 13 -4.95 -11.73 9.21
N TYR A 14 -4.24 -10.63 9.01
CA TYR A 14 -3.40 -10.45 7.85
C TYR A 14 -2.14 -11.30 8.03
N PRO A 15 -1.71 -12.06 7.01
CA PRO A 15 -0.42 -12.73 7.07
C PRO A 15 0.66 -11.67 7.30
N ASP A 16 1.59 -11.98 8.20
CA ASP A 16 2.84 -11.24 8.26
C ASP A 16 3.56 -11.47 6.92
N ASP A 17 3.92 -10.39 6.23
CA ASP A 17 4.81 -10.42 5.06
C ASP A 17 6.26 -10.79 5.46
N SER A 18 6.44 -11.49 6.58
CA SER A 18 7.70 -12.08 7.04
C SER A 18 7.91 -13.44 6.37
N GLY A 19 7.89 -13.46 5.03
CA GLY A 19 8.07 -14.72 4.31
C GLY A 19 8.02 -14.56 2.81
N ASP A 20 9.14 -14.10 2.23
CA ASP A 20 9.54 -14.46 0.87
C ASP A 20 9.32 -15.97 0.66
N THR A 21 8.23 -16.31 0.00
CA THR A 21 7.85 -17.66 -0.35
C THR A 21 7.69 -17.75 -1.87
N GLY A 22 8.79 -17.49 -2.58
CA GLY A 22 9.28 -18.33 -3.68
C GLY A 22 8.27 -18.99 -4.61
N VAL A 23 7.22 -18.29 -5.07
CA VAL A 23 6.36 -18.74 -6.18
C VAL A 23 6.48 -17.73 -7.31
N ARG A 24 7.24 -18.09 -8.35
CA ARG A 24 7.35 -17.37 -9.62
C ARG A 24 5.95 -17.01 -10.18
N ARG A 25 5.47 -15.78 -9.95
CA ARG A 25 4.20 -15.25 -10.49
C ARG A 25 4.37 -13.76 -10.75
N ARG A 26 4.22 -13.35 -12.01
CA ARG A 26 3.96 -11.97 -12.51
C ARG A 26 3.93 -10.95 -11.38
N GLU A 27 5.11 -10.48 -10.98
CA GLU A 27 5.30 -9.83 -9.68
C GLU A 27 4.55 -8.49 -9.67
N VAL A 28 3.56 -8.40 -8.79
CA VAL A 28 2.98 -7.12 -8.41
C VAL A 28 3.95 -6.49 -7.42
N PHE A 29 4.44 -5.29 -7.71
CA PHE A 29 5.39 -4.59 -6.85
C PHE A 29 4.96 -3.15 -6.60
N PHE A 30 5.45 -2.55 -5.51
CA PHE A 30 5.18 -1.15 -5.19
C PHE A 30 6.15 -0.21 -5.92
N GLN A 31 5.63 0.89 -6.47
CA GLN A 31 6.42 2.04 -6.89
C GLN A 31 5.83 3.30 -6.29
N SER A 32 6.66 4.19 -5.74
CA SER A 32 6.18 5.46 -5.20
C SER A 32 5.71 6.39 -6.33
N VAL A 33 4.80 7.31 -6.01
CA VAL A 33 4.37 8.35 -6.95
C VAL A 33 5.59 9.15 -7.44
N ALA A 34 6.49 9.52 -6.52
CA ALA A 34 7.69 10.28 -6.83
C ALA A 34 8.62 9.55 -7.83
N ASP A 35 8.77 8.22 -7.70
CA ASP A 35 9.59 7.42 -8.62
C ASP A 35 8.98 7.36 -10.02
N ILE A 36 7.66 7.18 -10.11
CA ILE A 36 6.96 7.18 -11.40
C ILE A 36 7.07 8.56 -12.05
N GLU A 37 6.81 9.63 -11.31
CA GLU A 37 6.93 11.01 -11.81
C GLU A 37 8.35 11.32 -12.31
N ALA A 38 9.38 10.89 -11.58
CA ALA A 38 10.77 11.06 -12.00
C ALA A 38 11.08 10.34 -13.32
N ARG A 39 10.54 9.12 -13.51
CA ARG A 39 10.69 8.36 -14.77
C ARG A 39 9.95 9.02 -15.93
N VAL A 40 8.74 9.54 -15.70
CA VAL A 40 7.98 10.27 -16.71
C VAL A 40 8.69 11.56 -17.10
N ARG A 41 9.14 12.34 -16.12
CA ARG A 41 9.88 13.60 -16.34
C ARG A 41 11.18 13.39 -17.13
N SER A 42 11.89 12.29 -16.86
CA SER A 42 13.11 11.91 -17.57
C SER A 42 12.87 11.19 -18.91
N ARG A 43 11.62 11.08 -19.37
CA ARG A 43 11.21 10.38 -20.59
C ARG A 43 11.63 8.90 -20.62
N ARG A 44 11.81 8.28 -19.46
CA ARG A 44 12.08 6.84 -19.30
C ARG A 44 10.80 6.01 -19.19
N ALA A 45 9.67 6.68 -18.98
CA ALA A 45 8.34 6.10 -19.04
C ALA A 45 7.33 7.13 -19.56
N THR A 46 6.19 6.65 -20.03
CA THR A 46 5.00 7.44 -20.32
C THR A 46 3.83 6.86 -19.51
N LEU A 47 2.92 7.74 -19.13
CA LEU A 47 1.71 7.39 -18.39
C LEU A 47 0.50 7.75 -19.23
N ASP A 48 -0.40 6.79 -19.44
CA ASP A 48 -1.68 6.98 -20.11
C ASP A 48 -2.79 6.37 -19.24
N GLY A 49 -3.52 7.23 -18.52
CA GLY A 49 -4.42 6.80 -17.47
C GLY A 49 -3.72 5.92 -16.42
N ALA A 50 -4.22 4.71 -16.22
CA ALA A 50 -3.65 3.72 -15.30
C ALA A 50 -2.57 2.83 -15.94
N ILE A 51 -2.12 3.12 -17.17
CA ILE A 51 -1.11 2.32 -17.87
C ILE A 51 0.23 3.04 -17.90
N LEU A 52 1.25 2.41 -17.31
CA LEU A 52 2.64 2.84 -17.40
C LEU A 52 3.33 2.09 -18.53
N THR A 53 3.87 2.81 -19.52
CA THR A 53 4.73 2.24 -20.57
C THR A 53 6.16 2.70 -20.33
N VAL A 54 7.10 1.78 -20.09
CA VAL A 54 8.51 2.14 -19.91
C VAL A 54 9.26 2.12 -21.25
N ALA A 55 10.45 2.73 -21.31
CA ALA A 55 11.20 2.96 -22.56
C ALA A 55 11.48 1.70 -23.41
N ASN A 56 11.53 0.50 -22.81
CA ASN A 56 11.71 -0.76 -23.55
C ASN A 56 10.39 -1.31 -24.15
N GLY A 57 9.29 -0.57 -24.06
CA GLY A 57 7.97 -0.96 -24.56
C GLY A 57 7.14 -1.80 -23.59
N ALA A 58 7.69 -2.23 -22.45
CA ALA A 58 6.93 -2.99 -21.45
C ALA A 58 5.82 -2.12 -20.84
N LYS A 59 4.67 -2.74 -20.64
CA LYS A 59 3.47 -2.08 -20.12
C LYS A 59 3.10 -2.65 -18.76
N PHE A 60 2.63 -1.78 -17.88
CA PHE A 60 2.18 -2.14 -16.55
C PHE A 60 0.86 -1.43 -16.24
N ALA A 61 -0.06 -2.15 -15.60
CA ALA A 61 -1.22 -1.56 -14.98
C ALA A 61 -0.83 -1.04 -13.60
N LEU A 62 -1.30 0.17 -13.28
CA LEU A 62 -1.14 0.81 -11.99
C LEU A 62 -2.46 0.76 -11.23
N ARG A 63 -2.38 0.41 -9.94
CA ARG A 63 -3.49 0.52 -8.99
C ARG A 63 -3.03 1.33 -7.80
N ASP A 64 -3.81 2.36 -7.43
CA ASP A 64 -3.48 3.24 -6.31
C ASP A 64 -3.25 2.45 -5.02
N ALA A 65 -2.14 2.77 -4.35
CA ALA A 65 -1.73 2.10 -3.14
C ALA A 65 -0.93 3.02 -2.22
N MET A 66 -0.76 2.57 -0.98
CA MET A 66 0.08 3.23 0.00
C MET A 66 0.97 2.22 0.67
N ARG A 67 2.23 2.63 0.87
CA ARG A 67 3.14 1.93 1.79
C ARG A 67 3.07 2.62 3.15
N VAL A 68 2.83 1.84 4.19
CA VAL A 68 2.84 2.33 5.57
C VAL A 68 4.26 2.31 6.10
N LEU A 69 4.75 3.46 6.56
CA LEU A 69 6.14 3.64 7.00
C LEU A 69 6.30 3.38 8.50
N GLY A 70 5.28 3.72 9.29
CA GLY A 70 5.27 3.52 10.74
C GLY A 70 4.10 4.22 11.41
N SER A 71 3.85 3.91 12.67
CA SER A 71 2.86 4.61 13.50
C SER A 71 3.45 5.94 13.99
N SER A 72 2.71 7.04 13.80
CA SER A 72 3.12 8.38 14.24
C SER A 72 2.98 8.58 15.75
N ARG A 73 2.06 7.84 16.40
CA ARG A 73 1.73 8.01 17.82
C ARG A 73 1.43 6.67 18.49
N GLY A 74 2.47 6.03 19.03
CA GLY A 74 2.34 4.83 19.85
C GLY A 74 2.48 3.52 19.07
N PRO A 75 2.21 2.38 19.72
CA PRO A 75 2.46 1.06 19.14
C PRO A 75 1.59 0.79 17.92
N ASP A 76 2.09 -0.02 17.00
CA ASP A 76 1.36 -0.46 15.81
C ASP A 76 0.29 -1.50 16.18
N VAL A 77 -0.87 -1.02 16.60
CA VAL A 77 -1.97 -1.88 17.08
C VAL A 77 -2.61 -2.70 15.94
N PHE A 78 -2.52 -2.22 14.70
CA PHE A 78 -3.12 -2.88 13.53
C PHE A 78 -2.10 -3.66 12.67
N GLY A 79 -0.82 -3.68 13.04
CA GLY A 79 0.23 -4.37 12.30
C GLY A 79 0.38 -3.85 10.87
N MET A 80 0.19 -2.54 10.67
CA MET A 80 0.19 -1.94 9.33
C MET A 80 1.58 -1.54 8.86
N THR A 81 2.53 -1.32 9.77
CA THR A 81 3.89 -0.86 9.46
C THR A 81 4.58 -1.80 8.47
N GLY A 82 5.13 -1.24 7.39
CA GLY A 82 5.79 -1.97 6.31
C GLY A 82 4.85 -2.51 5.23
N ARG A 83 3.53 -2.54 5.48
CA ARG A 83 2.56 -3.05 4.51
C ARG A 83 2.38 -2.11 3.34
N VAL A 84 2.12 -2.72 2.18
CA VAL A 84 1.61 -2.03 1.00
C VAL A 84 0.17 -2.43 0.80
N VAL A 85 -0.74 -1.46 0.79
CA VAL A 85 -2.18 -1.72 0.74
C VAL A 85 -2.80 -0.89 -0.37
N ALA A 86 -3.72 -1.47 -1.13
CA ALA A 86 -4.45 -0.74 -2.15
C ALA A 86 -5.36 0.31 -1.49
N LEU A 87 -5.48 1.49 -2.11
CA LEU A 87 -6.27 2.59 -1.55
C LEU A 87 -7.74 2.19 -1.34
N SER A 88 -8.30 1.40 -2.26
CA SER A 88 -9.67 0.88 -2.14
C SER A 88 -9.88 0.02 -0.89
N GLU A 89 -8.86 -0.75 -0.47
CA GLU A 89 -8.92 -1.61 0.71
C GLU A 89 -8.85 -0.78 1.99
N LEU A 90 -7.97 0.22 2.02
CA LEU A 90 -7.91 1.21 3.12
C LEU A 90 -9.25 1.92 3.31
N LEU A 91 -9.86 2.41 2.23
CA LEU A 91 -11.15 3.08 2.29
C LEU A 91 -12.27 2.13 2.75
N SER A 92 -12.24 0.87 2.34
CA SER A 92 -13.22 -0.14 2.77
C SER A 92 -13.11 -0.47 4.26
N MET A 93 -11.94 -0.28 4.87
CA MET A 93 -11.74 -0.40 6.32
C MET A 93 -12.20 0.84 7.11
N GLY A 94 -12.76 1.86 6.44
CA GLY A 94 -13.14 3.12 7.06
C GLY A 94 -11.93 4.00 7.40
N ALA A 95 -10.79 3.78 6.74
CA ALA A 95 -9.62 4.61 6.96
C ALA A 95 -9.82 6.01 6.37
N SER A 96 -9.33 7.02 7.10
CA SER A 96 -9.19 8.38 6.57
C SER A 96 -7.79 8.56 6.05
N VAL A 97 -7.65 9.08 4.83
CA VAL A 97 -6.39 9.04 4.09
C VAL A 97 -6.00 10.42 3.63
N SER A 98 -4.75 10.79 3.85
CA SER A 98 -4.12 12.02 3.36
C SER A 98 -2.85 11.67 2.57
N PRO A 99 -2.21 12.64 1.88
CA PRO A 99 -0.99 12.37 1.13
C PRO A 99 0.19 11.86 1.97
N THR A 100 0.19 12.12 3.28
CA THR A 100 1.30 11.78 4.19
C THR A 100 0.87 10.94 5.38
N SER A 101 -0.43 10.82 5.65
CA SER A 101 -0.94 10.07 6.79
C SER A 101 -2.14 9.20 6.46
N LEU A 102 -2.25 8.11 7.22
CA LEU A 102 -3.35 7.16 7.21
C LEU A 102 -3.89 7.03 8.64
N LEU A 103 -5.17 7.33 8.83
CA LEU A 103 -5.85 7.18 10.10
C LEU A 103 -6.77 5.96 10.05
N ILE A 104 -6.53 4.99 10.93
CA ILE A 104 -7.39 3.82 11.13
C ILE A 104 -7.83 3.81 12.59
N GLY A 105 -9.13 3.97 12.83
CA GLY A 105 -9.66 4.15 14.18
C GLY A 105 -9.04 5.39 14.85
N ASN A 106 -8.26 5.17 15.91
CA ASN A 106 -7.56 6.20 16.67
C ASN A 106 -6.03 6.20 16.44
N VAL A 107 -5.52 5.40 15.50
CA VAL A 107 -4.09 5.29 15.21
C VAL A 107 -3.77 5.97 13.90
N GLU A 108 -2.81 6.89 13.94
CA GLU A 108 -2.29 7.59 12.77
C GLU A 108 -0.94 6.98 12.35
N TYR A 109 -0.83 6.70 11.07
CA TYR A 109 0.35 6.15 10.43
C TYR A 109 0.95 7.14 9.45
N GLU A 110 2.27 7.18 9.36
CA GLU A 110 2.99 7.79 8.24
C GLU A 110 2.92 6.88 7.02
N VAL A 111 2.66 7.46 5.85
CA VAL A 111 2.52 6.70 4.60
C VAL A 111 3.28 7.32 3.45
N GLN A 112 3.57 6.49 2.46
CA GLN A 112 4.10 6.88 1.16
C GLN A 112 3.08 6.51 0.09
N LEU A 113 2.64 7.50 -0.69
CA LEU A 113 1.80 7.27 -1.87
C LEU A 113 2.55 6.51 -2.95
N GLY A 114 1.85 5.60 -3.62
CA GLY A 114 2.38 4.90 -4.77
C GLY A 114 1.32 4.08 -5.49
N TYR A 115 1.82 3.10 -6.22
CA TYR A 115 1.02 2.20 -7.02
C TYR A 115 1.48 0.77 -6.81
N LEU A 116 0.53 -0.14 -6.78
CA LEU A 116 0.78 -1.53 -7.12
C LEU A 116 0.93 -1.61 -8.65
N VAL A 117 2.08 -2.10 -9.08
CA VAL A 117 2.48 -2.18 -10.47
C VAL A 117 2.38 -3.62 -10.93
N GLN A 118 1.52 -3.89 -11.91
CA GLN A 118 1.29 -5.23 -12.45
C GLN A 118 1.67 -5.29 -13.92
N PRO A 119 2.53 -6.22 -14.37
CA PRO A 119 2.86 -6.37 -15.78
C PRO A 119 1.63 -6.69 -16.63
N LEU A 120 1.47 -5.98 -17.75
CA LEU A 120 0.51 -6.31 -18.80
C LEU A 120 1.21 -7.19 -19.83
N SER A 121 0.68 -8.41 -20.01
CA SER A 121 1.11 -9.37 -21.02
C SER A 121 0.67 -8.97 -22.42
#